data_AF-A0A2I0N5D4-F1
#
_entry.id   AF-A0A2I0N5D4-F1
#
_cell.length_a   1.000
_cell.length_b   1.000
_cell.length_c   1.000
_cell.angle_alpha   90.00
_cell.angle_beta   90.00
_cell.angle_gamma   90.00
#
_symmetry.space_group_name_H-M   'P 1'
#
loop_
_entity.id
_entity.type
_entity.pdbx_description
1 polymer ?
#
loop_
_entity_poly.entity_id
_entity_poly.type
_entity_poly.pdbx_seq_one_letter_code
_entity_poly.pdbx_strand_id
1 'polypeptide(L)'
;MQYSLPVCFDSQSTAPLMRQALEELGYGFERSAGSRLVTRMVVVVPIPTNCYVFRFTVTGKGAEEMRPLYIDIYDKRLTQTAFIPIMEISGYGESRESMKEILSKFIEKFPRKPWEFTFAQKSAIGLLNGDVLRAKGDWARALG
;
A
#
# COMPACT_ATOMS: atom_id res chain seq x y z
N MET A 1 -13.52 -5.60 2.88
CA MET A 1 -12.37 -5.58 3.80
C MET A 1 -11.50 -4.39 3.45
N GLN A 2 -10.83 -3.78 4.44
CA GLN A 2 -9.90 -2.67 4.20
C GLN A 2 -8.62 -2.90 5.01
N TYR A 3 -7.46 -2.86 4.33
CA TYR A 3 -6.13 -2.95 4.95
C TYR A 3 -5.33 -1.71 4.60
N SER A 4 -4.56 -1.19 5.56
CA SER A 4 -3.58 -0.12 5.36
C SER A 4 -2.22 -0.68 5.73
N LEU A 5 -1.32 -0.75 4.76
CA LEU A 5 -0.04 -1.44 4.83
C LEU A 5 1.09 -0.43 4.61
N PRO A 6 1.82 -0.06 5.67
CA PRO A 6 3.01 0.78 5.53
C PRO A 6 4.11 0.06 4.75
N VAL A 7 4.73 0.76 3.79
CA VAL A 7 5.76 0.24 2.91
C VAL A 7 7.05 1.05 3.07
N CYS A 8 8.20 0.38 3.17
CA CYS A 8 9.49 1.03 3.37
C CYS A 8 10.18 1.52 2.09
N PHE A 9 9.48 1.50 0.95
CA PHE A 9 9.91 1.97 -0.36
C PHE A 9 8.88 2.97 -0.88
N ASP A 10 9.32 4.02 -1.58
CA ASP A 10 8.45 5.08 -2.09
C ASP A 10 7.39 4.56 -3.07
N SER A 11 6.32 5.32 -3.25
CA SER A 11 5.22 4.94 -4.14
C SER A 11 5.65 4.73 -5.60
N GLN A 12 6.66 5.46 -6.09
CA GLN A 12 7.12 5.38 -7.48
C GLN A 12 7.89 4.09 -7.79
N SER A 13 8.65 3.58 -6.83
CA SER A 13 9.33 2.28 -6.93
C SER A 13 8.41 1.11 -6.59
N THR A 14 7.47 1.32 -5.67
CA THR A 14 6.53 0.28 -5.19
C THR A 14 5.47 -0.08 -6.24
N ALA A 15 4.92 0.92 -6.95
CA ALA A 15 3.85 0.69 -7.93
C ALA A 15 4.26 -0.20 -9.13
N PRO A 16 5.44 -0.05 -9.75
CA PRO A 16 5.93 -0.97 -10.78
C PRO A 16 6.10 -2.42 -10.30
N LEU A 17 6.52 -2.63 -9.05
CA LEU A 17 6.64 -3.98 -8.49
C LEU A 17 5.27 -4.63 -8.30
N MET A 18 4.26 -3.86 -7.89
CA MET A 18 2.88 -4.35 -7.80
C MET A 18 2.35 -4.73 -9.18
N ARG A 19 2.58 -3.87 -10.19
CA ARG A 19 2.23 -4.17 -11.57
C ARG A 19 2.84 -5.50 -12.03
N GLN A 20 4.13 -5.67 -11.83
CA GLN A 20 4.83 -6.89 -12.23
C GLN A 20 4.27 -8.13 -11.49
N ALA A 21 3.87 -7.99 -10.22
CA ALA A 21 3.28 -9.08 -9.46
C ALA A 21 1.91 -9.49 -10.02
N LEU A 22 1.08 -8.51 -10.39
CA LEU A 22 -0.22 -8.76 -11.03
C LEU A 22 -0.07 -9.41 -12.41
N GLU A 23 0.87 -8.92 -13.23
CA GLU A 23 1.16 -9.46 -14.57
C GLU A 23 1.64 -10.92 -14.50
N GLU A 24 2.56 -11.25 -13.60
CA GLU A 24 3.06 -12.62 -13.43
C GLU A 24 1.99 -13.59 -12.93
N LEU A 25 1.04 -13.10 -12.13
CA LEU A 25 -0.09 -13.89 -11.65
C LEU A 25 -1.24 -13.99 -12.66
N GLY A 26 -1.15 -13.26 -13.79
CA GLY A 26 -2.18 -13.27 -14.84
C GLY A 26 -3.46 -12.51 -14.49
N TYR A 27 -3.41 -11.57 -13.53
CA TYR A 27 -4.56 -10.73 -13.21
C TYR A 27 -4.72 -9.61 -14.25
N GLY A 28 -5.95 -9.39 -14.71
CA GLY A 28 -6.28 -8.16 -15.45
C GLY A 28 -6.34 -6.98 -14.48
N PHE A 29 -5.86 -5.81 -14.88
CA PHE A 29 -6.02 -4.61 -14.06
C PHE A 29 -6.17 -3.35 -14.90
N GLU A 30 -7.01 -2.43 -14.43
CA GLU A 30 -7.10 -1.06 -14.94
C GLU A 30 -6.32 -0.11 -14.04
N ARG A 31 -5.53 0.77 -14.66
CA ARG A 31 -4.79 1.82 -13.96
C ARG A 31 -5.55 3.13 -14.05
N SER A 32 -5.86 3.71 -12.89
CA SER A 32 -6.34 5.09 -12.81
C SER A 32 -5.36 5.93 -11.99
N ALA A 33 -5.05 7.13 -12.47
CA ALA A 33 -4.30 8.13 -11.72
C ALA A 33 -5.30 9.03 -10.98
N GLY A 34 -5.22 9.10 -9.65
CA GLY A 34 -6.14 9.86 -8.82
C GLY A 34 -5.42 10.71 -7.76
N SER A 35 -6.14 11.67 -7.19
CA SER A 35 -5.69 12.48 -6.04
C SER A 35 -6.47 12.09 -4.79
N ARG A 36 -5.79 11.90 -3.65
CA ARG A 36 -6.43 11.57 -2.37
C ARG A 36 -6.08 12.57 -1.28
N LEU A 37 -7.08 12.90 -0.44
CA LEU A 37 -6.92 13.79 0.71
C LEU A 37 -6.33 13.00 1.88
N VAL A 38 -5.19 13.46 2.39
CA VAL A 38 -4.49 12.87 3.54
C VAL A 38 -4.48 13.87 4.69
N THR A 39 -4.94 13.45 5.86
CA THR A 39 -5.07 14.33 7.03
C THR A 39 -3.85 14.22 7.94
N ARG A 40 -3.23 15.38 8.26
CA ARG A 40 -2.15 15.50 9.26
C ARG A 40 -2.75 15.88 10.62
N MET A 41 -2.33 15.23 11.72
CA MET A 41 -2.61 15.71 13.07
C MET A 41 -1.42 16.51 13.61
N VAL A 42 -1.60 17.82 13.76
CA VAL A 42 -0.78 18.69 14.62
C VAL A 42 -1.77 19.35 15.56
N VAL A 43 -1.52 19.27 16.86
CA VAL A 43 -2.29 19.86 17.98
C VAL A 43 -3.46 20.76 17.51
N VAL A 44 -4.67 20.22 17.58
CA VAL A 44 -5.99 20.89 17.43
C VAL A 44 -6.48 21.27 16.01
N VAL A 45 -5.72 21.14 14.91
CA VAL A 45 -6.29 21.39 13.55
C VAL A 45 -5.83 20.38 12.49
N PRO A 46 -6.76 19.63 11.85
CA PRO A 46 -6.42 18.79 10.71
C PRO A 46 -6.18 19.63 9.44
N ILE A 47 -4.98 19.56 8.87
CA ILE A 47 -4.67 20.18 7.57
C ILE A 47 -4.68 19.08 6.49
N PRO A 48 -5.63 19.10 5.54
CA PRO A 48 -5.66 18.14 4.44
C PRO A 48 -4.53 18.45 3.44
N THR A 49 -3.79 17.42 3.03
CA THR A 49 -2.76 17.51 1.99
C THR A 49 -3.11 16.55 0.85
N ASN A 50 -3.05 17.00 -0.40
CA ASN A 50 -3.26 16.15 -1.57
C ASN A 50 -2.04 15.24 -1.78
N CYS A 51 -2.25 13.92 -1.87
CA CYS A 51 -1.24 12.96 -2.32
C CYS A 51 -1.62 12.38 -3.69
N TYR A 52 -0.60 12.09 -4.50
CA TYR A 52 -0.77 11.36 -5.75
C TYR A 52 -0.93 9.87 -5.44
N VAL A 53 -1.96 9.24 -6.03
CA VAL A 53 -2.30 7.84 -5.78
C VAL A 53 -2.16 7.03 -7.05
N PHE A 54 -1.39 5.94 -6.98
CA PHE A 54 -1.39 4.88 -7.97
C PHE A 54 -2.50 3.89 -7.60
N ARG A 55 -3.62 3.94 -8.33
CA ARG A 55 -4.75 3.02 -8.13
C ARG A 55 -4.72 1.90 -9.16
N PHE A 56 -4.77 0.67 -8.65
CA PHE A 56 -4.96 -0.55 -9.43
C PHE A 56 -6.34 -1.11 -9.13
N THR A 57 -7.19 -1.16 -10.14
CA THR A 57 -8.44 -1.92 -10.10
C THR A 57 -8.14 -3.30 -10.64
N VAL A 58 -7.94 -4.27 -9.75
CA VAL A 58 -7.68 -5.66 -10.12
C VAL A 58 -9.01 -6.32 -10.43
N THR A 59 -9.13 -6.77 -11.67
CA THR A 59 -10.19 -7.66 -12.14
C THR A 59 -9.63 -9.09 -12.11
N GLY A 60 -10.47 -10.11 -11.91
CA GLY A 60 -10.04 -11.49 -11.69
C GLY A 60 -9.12 -12.09 -12.77
N LYS A 61 -8.67 -13.32 -12.54
CA LYS A 61 -7.86 -14.05 -13.54
C LYS A 61 -8.76 -14.47 -14.71
N GLY A 62 -8.62 -13.82 -15.87
CA GLY A 62 -9.38 -14.19 -17.07
C GLY A 62 -10.86 -13.77 -17.03
N ALA A 63 -11.75 -14.63 -17.54
CA ALA A 63 -13.19 -14.38 -17.71
C ALA A 63 -14.04 -14.72 -16.46
N GLU A 64 -13.44 -14.76 -15.27
CA GLU A 64 -14.19 -14.90 -14.02
C GLU A 64 -14.67 -13.53 -13.55
N GLU A 65 -15.98 -13.38 -13.34
CA GLU A 65 -16.61 -12.20 -12.73
C GLU A 65 -16.18 -12.04 -11.27
N MET A 66 -14.97 -11.55 -11.05
CA MET A 66 -14.48 -11.17 -9.73
C MET A 66 -14.94 -9.75 -9.42
N ARG A 67 -15.49 -9.54 -8.22
CA ARG A 67 -15.73 -8.18 -7.72
C ARG A 67 -14.39 -7.46 -7.59
N PRO A 68 -14.26 -6.21 -8.05
CA PRO A 68 -12.97 -5.55 -8.17
C PRO A 68 -12.29 -5.34 -6.81
N LEU A 69 -11.01 -5.70 -6.75
CA LEU A 69 -10.09 -5.33 -5.67
C LEU A 69 -9.37 -4.04 -6.05
N TYR A 70 -9.40 -3.08 -5.14
CA TYR A 70 -8.71 -1.80 -5.31
C TYR A 70 -7.45 -1.79 -4.46
N ILE A 71 -6.31 -1.58 -5.11
CA ILE A 71 -5.01 -1.38 -4.46
C ILE A 71 -4.55 0.05 -4.74
N ASP A 72 -4.50 0.87 -3.71
CA ASP A 72 -4.04 2.26 -3.75
C ASP A 72 -2.64 2.35 -3.14
N ILE A 73 -1.66 2.87 -3.87
CA ILE A 73 -0.31 3.12 -3.36
C ILE A 73 -0.04 4.62 -3.41
N TYR A 74 0.34 5.19 -2.26
CA TYR A 74 0.56 6.63 -2.15
C TYR A 74 1.54 6.99 -1.03
N ASP A 75 2.13 8.18 -1.14
CA ASP A 75 3.02 8.71 -0.11
C ASP A 75 2.25 9.63 0.86
N LYS A 76 2.07 9.17 2.10
CA LYS A 76 1.48 9.95 3.19
C LYS A 76 2.54 10.91 3.75
N ARG A 77 2.41 12.19 3.45
CA ARG A 77 3.31 13.24 3.95
C ARG A 77 3.11 13.45 5.45
N LEU A 78 4.18 13.33 6.24
CA LEU A 78 4.17 13.46 7.71
C LEU A 78 4.66 14.84 8.17
N THR A 79 5.74 15.32 7.53
CA THR A 79 6.30 16.67 7.69
C THR A 79 6.58 17.28 6.31
N GLN A 80 7.19 18.46 6.23
CA GLN A 80 7.53 19.05 4.92
C GLN A 80 8.49 18.17 4.11
N THR A 81 9.36 17.40 4.77
CA THR A 81 10.42 16.60 4.16
C THR A 81 10.25 15.09 4.32
N ALA A 82 9.47 14.63 5.30
CA ALA A 82 9.26 13.21 5.56
C ALA A 82 7.89 12.74 5.07
N PHE A 83 7.88 11.57 4.42
CA PHE A 83 6.68 10.86 4.02
C PHE A 83 6.80 9.38 4.38
N ILE A 84 5.65 8.73 4.53
CA ILE A 84 5.55 7.28 4.67
C ILE A 84 4.71 6.73 3.51
N PRO A 85 5.26 5.84 2.69
CA PRO A 85 4.52 5.15 1.66
C PRO A 85 3.49 4.20 2.29
N ILE A 86 2.25 4.27 1.83
CA ILE A 86 1.13 3.44 2.29
C ILE A 86 0.54 2.73 1.08
N MET A 87 0.30 1.43 1.25
CA MET A 87 -0.54 0.64 0.37
C MET A 87 -1.87 0.37 1.07
N GLU A 88 -2.96 0.84 0.48
CA GLU A 88 -4.30 0.50 0.91
C GLU A 88 -4.92 -0.55 -0.02
N ILE A 89 -5.55 -1.54 0.58
CA ILE A 89 -6.28 -2.57 -0.14
C ILE A 89 -7.74 -2.48 0.30
N SER A 90 -8.65 -2.33 -0.65
CA SER A 90 -10.09 -2.27 -0.39
C SER A 90 -10.87 -3.08 -1.42
N GLY A 91 -11.91 -3.78 -0.98
CA GLY A 91 -12.74 -4.62 -1.85
C GLY A 91 -13.87 -5.27 -1.06
N TYR A 92 -15.05 -5.39 -1.68
CA TYR A 92 -16.21 -6.06 -1.10
C TYR A 92 -16.38 -7.45 -1.74
N GLY A 93 -16.00 -8.50 -1.01
CA GLY A 93 -16.37 -9.88 -1.35
C GLY A 93 -15.30 -10.76 -2.02
N GLU A 94 -14.04 -10.34 -2.10
CA GLU A 94 -12.97 -11.22 -2.60
C GLU A 94 -12.54 -12.31 -1.61
N SER A 95 -12.08 -13.44 -2.16
CA SER A 95 -11.41 -14.47 -1.37
C SER A 95 -10.13 -13.91 -0.78
N ARG A 96 -10.00 -14.01 0.54
CA ARG A 96 -8.78 -13.68 1.30
C ARG A 96 -7.54 -14.36 0.71
N GLU A 97 -7.72 -15.46 -0.03
CA GLU A 97 -6.66 -16.22 -0.70
C GLU A 97 -6.03 -15.47 -1.87
N SER A 98 -6.82 -14.84 -2.75
CA SER A 98 -6.32 -14.07 -3.89
C SER A 98 -5.47 -12.89 -3.42
N MET A 99 -5.94 -12.17 -2.40
CA MET A 99 -5.17 -11.09 -1.78
C MET A 99 -3.84 -11.59 -1.20
N LYS A 100 -3.84 -12.74 -0.52
CA LYS A 100 -2.62 -13.34 0.04
C LYS A 100 -1.65 -13.76 -1.06
N GLU A 101 -2.14 -14.32 -2.16
CA GLU A 101 -1.34 -14.70 -3.32
C GLU A 101 -0.65 -13.47 -3.92
N ILE A 102 -1.41 -12.40 -4.18
CA ILE A 102 -0.89 -11.12 -4.70
C ILE A 102 0.15 -10.54 -3.75
N LEU A 103 -0.17 -10.44 -2.45
CA LEU A 103 0.75 -9.88 -1.46
C LEU A 103 2.03 -10.71 -1.31
N SER A 104 1.93 -12.04 -1.33
CA SER A 104 3.09 -12.92 -1.23
C SER A 104 4.01 -12.75 -2.42
N LYS A 105 3.44 -12.76 -3.64
CA LYS A 105 4.21 -12.52 -4.86
C LYS A 105 4.84 -11.13 -4.89
N PHE A 106 4.11 -10.14 -4.38
CA PHE A 106 4.60 -8.78 -4.28
C PHE A 106 5.78 -8.66 -3.31
N ILE A 107 5.74 -9.32 -2.14
CA ILE A 107 6.82 -9.34 -1.16
C ILE A 107 8.11 -9.93 -1.74
N GLU A 108 8.01 -10.98 -2.56
CA GLU A 108 9.17 -11.63 -3.21
C GLU A 108 9.99 -10.66 -4.08
N LYS A 109 9.37 -9.59 -4.57
CA LYS A 109 10.03 -8.62 -5.47
C LYS A 109 10.89 -7.60 -4.75
N PHE A 110 10.77 -7.49 -3.43
CA PHE A 110 11.56 -6.52 -2.68
C PHE A 110 12.89 -7.13 -2.21
N PRO A 111 13.97 -6.33 -2.15
CA PRO A 111 15.26 -6.79 -1.62
C PRO A 111 15.21 -7.08 -0.11
N ARG A 112 14.16 -6.65 0.58
CA ARG A 112 13.87 -6.90 2.00
C ARG A 112 12.37 -6.84 2.23
N LYS A 113 11.90 -7.26 3.40
CA LYS A 113 10.46 -7.24 3.68
C LYS A 113 9.91 -5.80 3.65
N PRO A 114 8.73 -5.56 3.06
CA PRO A 114 8.14 -4.22 2.93
C PRO A 114 7.94 -3.46 4.25
N TRP A 115 7.81 -4.16 5.38
CA TRP A 115 7.65 -3.58 6.71
C TRP A 115 8.96 -3.37 7.48
N GLU A 116 10.12 -3.69 6.89
CA GLU A 116 11.44 -3.55 7.52
C GLU A 116 12.09 -2.19 7.22
N PHE A 117 11.61 -1.16 7.91
CA PHE A 117 12.18 0.18 7.82
C PHE A 117 13.61 0.23 8.41
N THR A 118 14.54 0.86 7.70
CA THR A 118 15.89 1.16 8.24
C THR A 118 15.83 2.12 9.42
N PHE A 119 16.89 2.17 10.22
CA PHE A 119 17.04 3.19 11.26
C PHE A 119 16.95 4.62 10.68
N ALA A 120 17.57 4.89 9.53
CA ALA A 120 17.50 6.20 8.88
C ALA A 120 16.07 6.58 8.50
N GLN A 121 15.31 5.64 7.93
CA GLN A 121 13.89 5.84 7.60
C GLN A 121 13.03 6.06 8.85
N LYS A 122 13.24 5.24 9.88
CA LYS A 122 12.55 5.40 11.17
C LYS A 122 12.88 6.74 11.82
N SER A 123 14.11 7.21 11.73
CA SER A 123 14.54 8.51 12.26
C SER A 123 13.85 9.66 11.51
N ALA A 124 13.81 9.62 10.18
CA ALA A 124 13.15 10.64 9.36
C ALA A 124 11.62 10.67 9.56
N ILE A 125 10.99 9.51 9.71
CA ILE A 125 9.53 9.36 9.92
C ILE A 125 9.11 9.63 11.37
N GLY A 126 10.02 9.39 12.31
CA GLY A 126 9.78 9.32 13.75
C GLY A 126 9.76 7.88 14.25
N LEU A 127 10.67 7.55 15.17
CA LEU A 127 10.86 6.20 15.72
C LEU A 127 9.61 5.65 16.41
N LEU A 128 8.77 6.54 16.95
CA LEU A 128 7.53 6.22 17.65
C LEU A 128 6.28 6.43 16.78
N ASN A 129 6.45 6.62 15.47
CA ASN A 129 5.33 6.79 14.56
C ASN A 129 4.50 5.49 14.52
N GLY A 130 3.19 5.62 14.73
CA GLY A 130 2.28 4.49 14.79
C GLY A 130 2.27 3.62 13.54
N ASP A 131 2.45 4.21 12.36
CA ASP A 131 2.49 3.48 11.09
C ASP A 131 3.76 2.60 11.01
N VAL A 132 4.92 3.10 11.46
CA VAL A 132 6.17 2.32 11.51
C VAL A 132 6.09 1.17 12.52
N LEU A 133 5.56 1.46 13.71
CA LEU A 133 5.49 0.47 14.79
C LEU A 133 4.50 -0.67 14.47
N ARG A 134 3.40 -0.35 13.79
CA ARG A 134 2.35 -1.32 13.46
C ARG A 134 2.57 -2.05 12.14
N ALA A 135 3.47 -1.57 11.27
CA ALA A 135 3.71 -2.11 9.94
C ALA A 135 3.77 -3.65 9.90
N LYS A 136 4.64 -4.27 10.71
CA LYS A 136 4.78 -5.73 10.74
C LYS A 136 3.46 -6.43 11.11
N GLY A 137 2.71 -5.88 12.07
CA GLY A 137 1.43 -6.45 12.51
C GLY A 137 0.32 -6.28 11.49
N ASP A 138 0.26 -5.15 10.80
CA ASP A 138 -0.73 -4.89 9.75
C ASP A 138 -0.49 -5.80 8.53
N TRP A 139 0.78 -5.99 8.15
CA TRP A 139 1.17 -6.96 7.12
C TRP A 139 0.85 -8.41 7.51
N ALA A 140 1.12 -8.81 8.76
CA ALA A 140 0.75 -10.13 9.25
C ALA A 140 -0.77 -10.37 9.17
N ARG A 141 -1.58 -9.38 9.59
CA ARG A 141 -3.05 -9.46 9.53
C ARG A 141 -3.58 -9.63 8.10
N ALA A 142 -2.94 -8.96 7.14
CA ALA A 142 -3.28 -9.10 5.72
C ALA A 142 -2.90 -10.48 5.16
N LEU A 143 -1.72 -11.01 5.54
CA LEU A 143 -1.23 -12.30 5.06
C LEU A 143 -1.90 -13.53 5.69
N GLY A 144 -2.54 -13.40 6.86
CA GLY A 144 -3.24 -14.53 7.48
C GLY A 144 -3.14 -14.55 8.98
#